data_AF-A0A164RP07-F1
#
_entry.id   AF-A0A164RP07-F1
#
_cell.length_a   1.000
_cell.length_b   1.000
_cell.length_c   1.000
_cell.angle_alpha   90.00
_cell.angle_beta   90.00
_cell.angle_gamma   90.00
#
_symmetry.space_group_name_H-M   'P 1'
#
loop_
_entity.id
_entity.type
_entity.pdbx_description
1 polymer ?
#
loop_
_entity_poly.entity_id
_entity_poly.type
_entity_poly.pdbx_seq_one_letter_code
_entity_poly.pdbx_strand_id
1 'polypeptide(L)'
;MSRINRQLNPLLVVSLLMYLRKGNPYILKPVSFHYYPSIRGMTITTGSVVLEKDGSNLIGISIGGGAPYCPCLYIVQIFDNTPAAKEGTLQSGDEITGVDNISVKGKTKSEVAKMIQAAQSSVTIRYNKLHAEPAQGKTLDLILKKVKHRLVENMSSSTADALGLSRAILCNDSLLKRLEDLKRCEGMYRGLVEHTRRLLRSYYDLSQTYKDFGNIFSTIGVRELQPRASEVFTKFGEIHRQMERYGVQMIKQLKPVLADLGTFLHKAIPDTRMTIGRYADAKFEYLSYCLKVKEMDDEEQSYHSLQEPSYRIETGNYEYRLVLRCRQDARARFAALRSDVQVKIELLDNKHVQDVVQQLQRLLSHLTTFYDQCHQLLDGQRFFPIEVDLSKGAFTYESVSGLLQSQDEEEPEEYNVAEEAKETSNMVNSSGESQPLISMD
;
A
#
# COMPACT_ATOMS: atom_id res chain seq x y z
N MET A 1 37.48 5.90 1.69
CA MET A 1 37.92 5.90 3.11
C MET A 1 37.22 7.07 3.79
N SER A 2 36.64 7.00 4.99
CA SER A 2 36.39 5.91 5.95
C SER A 2 35.00 6.15 6.60
N ARG A 3 34.46 5.17 7.38
CA ARG A 3 33.17 5.15 8.14
C ARG A 3 32.13 4.10 7.68
N ILE A 4 32.48 2.82 7.73
CA ILE A 4 31.50 1.76 8.03
C ILE A 4 32.15 0.78 9.00
N ASN A 5 32.16 1.13 10.29
CA ASN A 5 32.36 0.15 11.35
C ASN A 5 31.59 0.57 12.61
N ARG A 6 30.29 0.25 12.61
CA ARG A 6 29.43 0.26 13.79
C ARG A 6 28.57 -1.00 13.70
N GLN A 7 28.98 -2.03 14.44
CA GLN A 7 28.15 -3.21 14.71
C GLN A 7 26.86 -2.77 15.40
N LEU A 8 25.80 -3.61 15.34
CA LEU A 8 24.63 -3.41 16.21
C LEU A 8 25.11 -3.38 17.67
N ASN A 9 24.51 -2.53 18.50
CA ASN A 9 24.74 -2.58 19.94
C ASN A 9 24.28 -3.96 20.46
N PRO A 10 25.19 -4.84 20.95
CA PRO A 10 24.84 -6.21 21.28
C PRO A 10 23.79 -6.29 22.40
N LEU A 11 23.75 -5.31 23.30
CA LEU A 11 22.73 -5.20 24.35
C LEU A 11 21.31 -5.06 23.79
N LEU A 12 21.14 -4.44 22.63
CA LEU A 12 19.83 -4.20 22.00
C LEU A 12 19.31 -5.47 21.31
N VAL A 13 20.22 -6.25 20.70
CA VAL A 13 19.92 -7.59 20.16
C VAL A 13 19.58 -8.57 21.27
N VAL A 14 20.37 -8.58 22.37
CA VAL A 14 20.11 -9.41 23.56
C VAL A 14 18.78 -9.01 24.22
N SER A 15 18.48 -7.72 24.34
CA SER A 15 17.20 -7.25 24.90
C SER A 15 15.99 -7.68 24.07
N LEU A 16 16.09 -7.61 22.73
CA LEU A 16 15.03 -8.08 21.84
C LEU A 16 14.84 -9.61 21.92
N LEU A 17 15.94 -10.37 21.99
CA LEU A 17 15.92 -11.83 22.23
C LEU A 17 15.28 -12.18 23.59
N MET A 18 15.61 -11.45 24.65
CA MET A 18 15.02 -11.67 25.98
C MET A 18 13.55 -11.27 26.06
N TYR A 19 13.14 -10.22 25.34
CA TYR A 19 11.75 -9.79 25.29
C TYR A 19 10.87 -10.82 24.56
N LEU A 20 11.31 -11.29 23.38
CA LEU A 20 10.62 -12.35 22.64
C LEU A 20 10.58 -13.68 23.41
N ARG A 21 11.59 -13.97 24.24
CA ARG A 21 11.63 -15.16 25.11
C ARG A 21 10.63 -15.11 26.27
N LYS A 22 10.17 -13.93 26.71
CA LYS A 22 9.18 -13.80 27.80
C LYS A 22 7.72 -13.90 27.35
N GLY A 23 7.44 -13.90 26.05
CA GLY A 23 6.08 -13.77 25.51
C GLY A 23 5.34 -15.07 25.14
N ASN A 24 5.98 -16.24 25.14
CA ASN A 24 5.31 -17.47 24.65
C ASN A 24 5.90 -18.77 25.24
N PRO A 25 5.18 -19.49 26.12
CA PRO A 25 5.70 -20.69 26.80
C PRO A 25 5.64 -21.99 25.97
N TYR A 26 5.17 -21.95 24.72
CA TYR A 26 4.96 -23.14 23.88
C TYR A 26 5.90 -23.25 22.66
N ILE A 27 7.19 -22.95 22.84
CA ILE A 27 8.21 -23.19 21.79
C ILE A 27 9.43 -23.92 22.38
N LEU A 28 9.70 -25.12 21.82
CA LEU A 28 10.85 -26.02 22.01
C LEU A 28 10.88 -26.92 23.27
N LYS A 29 10.71 -28.23 23.05
CA LYS A 29 11.40 -29.27 23.83
C LYS A 29 12.91 -29.22 23.51
N PRO A 30 13.80 -29.64 24.43
CA PRO A 30 15.24 -29.62 24.20
C PRO A 30 15.62 -30.63 23.11
N VAL A 31 16.17 -30.12 21.99
CA VAL A 31 16.82 -30.95 20.97
C VAL A 31 18.28 -31.12 21.38
N SER A 32 18.69 -32.34 21.74
CA SER A 32 20.08 -32.65 22.08
C SER A 32 20.99 -32.42 20.88
N PHE A 33 21.98 -31.54 21.03
CA PHE A 33 23.05 -31.32 20.06
C PHE A 33 23.95 -32.58 19.95
N HIS A 34 23.61 -33.47 19.02
CA HIS A 34 24.56 -34.45 18.51
C HIS A 34 25.25 -33.86 17.28
N TYR A 35 26.48 -33.37 17.47
CA TYR A 35 27.38 -32.99 16.39
C TYR A 35 27.80 -34.27 15.64
N TYR A 36 27.20 -34.50 14.46
CA TYR A 36 27.70 -35.48 13.51
C TYR A 36 28.68 -34.77 12.54
N PRO A 37 29.82 -35.39 12.19
CA PRO A 37 30.67 -34.89 11.12
C PRO A 37 29.87 -34.73 9.83
N SER A 38 29.97 -33.57 9.17
CA SER A 38 29.16 -33.28 7.99
C SER A 38 29.70 -34.00 6.74
N ILE A 39 29.26 -35.24 6.56
CA ILE A 39 29.30 -35.97 5.28
C ILE A 39 27.87 -36.09 4.72
N ARG A 40 27.00 -35.12 5.03
CA ARG A 40 25.57 -35.17 4.70
C ARG A 40 25.29 -34.72 3.27
N GLY A 41 25.18 -35.70 2.37
CA GLY A 41 24.14 -35.69 1.34
C GLY A 41 24.21 -34.64 0.23
N MET A 42 25.39 -34.09 -0.07
CA MET A 42 25.55 -33.31 -1.31
C MET A 42 25.40 -34.22 -2.53
N THR A 43 24.22 -34.20 -3.16
CA THR A 43 24.10 -34.65 -4.55
C THR A 43 24.88 -33.67 -5.42
N ILE A 44 25.88 -34.19 -6.14
CA ILE A 44 26.71 -33.43 -7.07
C ILE A 44 26.42 -33.95 -8.47
N THR A 45 25.96 -33.08 -9.36
CA THR A 45 25.91 -33.38 -10.79
C THR A 45 27.10 -32.69 -11.46
N THR A 46 28.08 -33.47 -11.88
CA THR A 46 29.21 -32.96 -12.67
C THR A 46 28.76 -32.70 -14.11
N GLY A 47 29.21 -31.61 -14.70
CA GLY A 47 28.92 -31.26 -16.09
C GLY A 47 30.02 -30.41 -16.72
N SER A 48 29.86 -30.11 -18.01
CA SER A 48 30.72 -29.23 -18.77
C SER A 48 29.87 -28.35 -19.69
N VAL A 49 30.17 -27.07 -19.75
CA VAL A 49 29.50 -26.10 -20.61
C VAL A 49 30.54 -25.35 -21.45
N VAL A 50 30.26 -25.13 -22.73
CA VAL A 50 31.07 -24.28 -23.61
C VAL A 50 30.43 -22.90 -23.64
N LEU A 51 31.18 -21.88 -23.27
CA LEU A 51 30.75 -20.48 -23.28
C LEU A 51 31.49 -19.73 -24.37
N GLU A 52 30.76 -19.21 -25.35
CA GLU A 52 31.27 -18.19 -26.28
C GLU A 52 31.51 -16.89 -25.52
N LYS A 53 32.59 -16.19 -25.82
CA LYS A 53 32.95 -14.96 -25.11
C LYS A 53 32.28 -13.74 -25.71
N ASP A 54 32.08 -12.72 -24.88
CA ASP A 54 31.64 -11.41 -25.36
C ASP A 54 32.78 -10.64 -26.07
N GLY A 55 32.43 -9.50 -26.68
CA GLY A 55 33.40 -8.61 -27.33
C GLY A 55 34.46 -7.99 -26.40
N SER A 56 34.38 -8.22 -25.09
CA SER A 56 35.39 -7.84 -24.09
C SER A 56 36.27 -9.01 -23.66
N ASN A 57 36.17 -10.18 -24.33
CA ASN A 57 36.86 -11.43 -23.97
C ASN A 57 36.46 -11.98 -22.57
N LEU A 58 35.23 -11.69 -22.12
CA LEU A 58 34.69 -12.12 -20.83
C LEU A 58 33.52 -13.12 -20.99
N ILE A 59 33.33 -13.95 -19.94
CA ILE A 59 32.17 -14.85 -19.82
C ILE A 59 31.14 -14.40 -18.78
N GLY A 60 31.51 -13.46 -17.89
CA GLY A 60 30.57 -12.86 -16.93
C GLY A 60 30.34 -13.61 -15.61
N ILE A 61 31.35 -14.29 -15.08
CA ILE A 61 31.31 -14.89 -13.74
C ILE A 61 32.31 -14.23 -12.78
N SER A 62 31.98 -14.21 -11.49
CA SER A 62 32.90 -13.90 -10.38
C SER A 62 33.30 -15.18 -9.65
N ILE A 63 34.57 -15.32 -9.26
CA ILE A 63 35.16 -16.55 -8.71
C ILE A 63 35.62 -16.32 -7.26
N GLY A 64 35.19 -17.22 -6.37
CA GLY A 64 35.58 -17.27 -4.96
C GLY A 64 36.32 -18.57 -4.59
N GLY A 65 36.83 -18.64 -3.37
CA GLY A 65 37.63 -19.76 -2.88
C GLY A 65 39.01 -19.85 -3.55
N GLY A 66 39.48 -21.09 -3.71
CA GLY A 66 40.80 -21.43 -4.22
C GLY A 66 41.93 -21.39 -3.17
N ALA A 67 43.10 -21.83 -3.61
CA ALA A 67 44.30 -21.94 -2.78
C ALA A 67 44.78 -20.56 -2.25
N PRO A 68 45.46 -20.52 -1.09
CA PRO A 68 45.82 -21.66 -0.23
C PRO A 68 44.70 -22.09 0.74
N TYR A 69 43.69 -21.25 0.97
CA TYR A 69 42.77 -21.40 2.11
C TYR A 69 41.56 -22.29 1.85
N CYS A 70 41.07 -22.38 0.60
CA CYS A 70 39.89 -23.16 0.26
C CYS A 70 40.23 -24.21 -0.81
N PRO A 71 39.88 -25.51 -0.63
CA PRO A 71 40.28 -26.56 -1.57
C PRO A 71 39.55 -26.50 -2.91
N CYS A 72 38.40 -25.82 -2.98
CA CYS A 72 37.57 -25.68 -4.17
C CYS A 72 37.46 -24.22 -4.62
N LEU A 73 37.22 -24.02 -5.92
CA LEU A 73 36.83 -22.73 -6.51
C LEU A 73 35.35 -22.78 -6.82
N TYR A 74 34.64 -21.67 -6.66
CA TYR A 74 33.19 -21.62 -6.91
C TYR A 74 32.74 -20.27 -7.45
N ILE A 75 31.59 -20.27 -8.11
CA ILE A 75 30.97 -19.08 -8.69
C ILE A 75 30.33 -18.24 -7.58
N VAL A 76 30.81 -17.02 -7.36
CA VAL A 76 30.24 -16.07 -6.37
C VAL A 76 29.03 -15.34 -6.93
N GLN A 77 29.09 -14.99 -8.21
CA GLN A 77 28.05 -14.25 -8.90
C GLN A 77 28.14 -14.50 -10.40
N ILE A 78 27.00 -14.49 -11.07
CA ILE A 78 26.89 -14.35 -12.52
C ILE A 78 26.33 -12.95 -12.80
N PHE A 79 26.91 -12.26 -13.77
CA PHE A 79 26.52 -10.90 -14.14
C PHE A 79 25.48 -10.93 -15.26
N ASP A 80 24.44 -10.11 -15.16
CA ASP A 80 23.34 -10.10 -16.13
C ASP A 80 23.84 -9.68 -17.53
N ASN A 81 23.13 -10.10 -18.59
CA ASN A 81 23.45 -9.83 -20.00
C ASN A 81 24.78 -10.41 -20.54
N THR A 82 25.55 -11.12 -19.72
CA THR A 82 26.80 -11.80 -20.12
C THR A 82 26.57 -13.19 -20.73
N PRO A 83 27.57 -13.82 -21.37
CA PRO A 83 27.41 -15.15 -21.94
C PRO A 83 26.97 -16.22 -20.93
N ALA A 84 27.57 -16.28 -19.74
CA ALA A 84 27.17 -17.24 -18.70
C ALA A 84 25.72 -17.03 -18.22
N ALA A 85 25.22 -15.79 -18.21
CA ALA A 85 23.83 -15.51 -17.86
C ALA A 85 22.84 -15.88 -18.97
N LYS A 86 23.25 -15.76 -20.23
CA LYS A 86 22.42 -16.12 -21.41
C LYS A 86 22.34 -17.63 -21.62
N GLU A 87 23.43 -18.34 -21.37
CA GLU A 87 23.49 -19.79 -21.46
C GLU A 87 22.79 -20.47 -20.27
N GLY A 88 22.98 -19.95 -19.06
CA GLY A 88 22.12 -20.25 -17.90
C GLY A 88 22.39 -21.59 -17.16
N THR A 89 23.29 -22.45 -17.63
CA THR A 89 23.64 -23.71 -16.96
C THR A 89 24.43 -23.45 -15.67
N LEU A 90 25.34 -22.48 -15.67
CA LEU A 90 26.09 -22.08 -14.48
C LEU A 90 25.22 -21.25 -13.53
N GLN A 91 25.41 -21.41 -12.21
CA GLN A 91 24.72 -20.62 -11.17
C GLN A 91 25.61 -20.41 -9.93
N SER A 92 25.39 -19.32 -9.19
CA SER A 92 26.18 -18.92 -8.01
C SER A 92 26.15 -19.98 -6.91
N GLY A 93 27.32 -20.48 -6.49
CA GLY A 93 27.50 -21.60 -5.57
C GLY A 93 27.97 -22.91 -6.24
N ASP A 94 27.90 -23.00 -7.58
CA ASP A 94 28.50 -24.12 -8.32
C ASP A 94 30.03 -24.09 -8.17
N GLU A 95 30.63 -25.27 -8.04
CA GLU A 95 32.08 -25.44 -7.98
C GLU A 95 32.66 -25.55 -9.39
N ILE A 96 33.80 -24.90 -9.64
CA ILE A 96 34.57 -24.98 -10.87
C ILE A 96 35.64 -26.06 -10.68
N THR A 97 35.58 -27.12 -11.48
CA THR A 97 36.50 -28.28 -11.40
C THR A 97 37.57 -28.27 -12.49
N GLY A 98 37.32 -27.59 -13.60
CA GLY A 98 38.28 -27.40 -14.67
C GLY A 98 37.95 -26.25 -15.62
N VAL A 99 38.98 -25.74 -16.29
CA VAL A 99 38.88 -24.80 -17.41
C VAL A 99 39.54 -25.48 -18.60
N ASP A 100 38.77 -25.65 -19.66
CA ASP A 100 39.07 -26.56 -20.77
C ASP A 100 39.49 -27.94 -20.24
N ASN A 101 40.54 -28.51 -20.83
CA ASN A 101 41.07 -29.82 -20.44
C ASN A 101 41.92 -29.78 -19.16
N ILE A 102 42.14 -28.61 -18.54
CA ILE A 102 43.00 -28.43 -17.36
C ILE A 102 42.17 -28.42 -16.08
N SER A 103 42.58 -29.19 -15.06
CA SER A 103 41.97 -29.14 -13.72
C SER A 103 42.41 -27.89 -12.95
N VAL A 104 41.48 -27.29 -12.20
CA VAL A 104 41.78 -26.11 -11.35
C VAL A 104 41.97 -26.46 -9.87
N LYS A 105 42.04 -27.74 -9.51
CA LYS A 105 42.28 -28.16 -8.11
C LYS A 105 43.62 -27.62 -7.62
N GLY A 106 43.62 -26.95 -6.46
CA GLY A 106 44.81 -26.32 -5.88
C GLY A 106 45.25 -25.02 -6.57
N LYS A 107 44.48 -24.48 -7.51
CA LYS A 107 44.73 -23.17 -8.12
C LYS A 107 44.14 -22.02 -7.30
N THR A 108 44.75 -20.86 -7.42
CA THR A 108 44.24 -19.60 -6.90
C THR A 108 43.14 -19.04 -7.82
N LYS A 109 42.21 -18.23 -7.28
CA LYS A 109 41.16 -17.57 -8.07
C LYS A 109 41.69 -16.69 -9.22
N SER A 110 42.88 -16.11 -9.05
CA SER A 110 43.55 -15.29 -10.08
C SER A 110 44.20 -16.11 -11.18
N GLU A 111 44.73 -17.31 -10.90
CA GLU A 111 45.18 -18.24 -11.94
C GLU A 111 44.00 -18.73 -12.80
N VAL A 112 42.88 -19.11 -12.18
CA VAL A 112 41.69 -19.57 -12.91
C VAL A 112 41.11 -18.46 -13.79
N ALA A 113 41.04 -17.23 -13.28
CA ALA A 113 40.64 -16.07 -14.08
C ALA A 113 41.57 -15.87 -15.30
N LYS A 114 42.90 -16.00 -15.13
CA LYS A 114 43.87 -15.93 -16.23
C LYS A 114 43.69 -17.07 -17.25
N MET A 115 43.43 -18.30 -16.79
CA MET A 115 43.15 -19.43 -17.68
C MET A 115 41.91 -19.17 -18.54
N ILE A 116 40.83 -18.69 -17.93
CA ILE A 116 39.60 -18.31 -18.65
C ILE A 116 39.89 -17.19 -19.65
N GLN A 117 40.67 -16.17 -19.27
CA GLN A 117 41.03 -15.05 -20.15
C GLN A 117 41.94 -15.47 -21.32
N ALA A 118 42.79 -16.48 -21.15
CA ALA A 118 43.74 -16.95 -22.16
C ALA A 118 43.09 -17.75 -23.30
N ALA A 119 41.92 -18.38 -23.08
CA ALA A 119 41.11 -18.93 -24.15
C ALA A 119 40.68 -17.82 -25.15
N GLN A 120 40.48 -18.13 -26.43
CA GLN A 120 40.20 -17.11 -27.45
C GLN A 120 38.71 -16.85 -27.66
N SER A 121 38.04 -17.62 -28.53
CA SER A 121 36.65 -17.41 -28.91
C SER A 121 35.64 -18.03 -27.93
N SER A 122 35.98 -19.20 -27.39
CA SER A 122 35.15 -19.94 -26.44
C SER A 122 36.02 -20.56 -25.34
N VAL A 123 35.39 -20.89 -24.21
CA VAL A 123 36.02 -21.59 -23.09
C VAL A 123 35.08 -22.66 -22.55
N THR A 124 35.61 -23.84 -22.22
CA THR A 124 34.83 -24.92 -21.59
C THR A 124 34.98 -24.84 -20.08
N ILE A 125 33.89 -24.65 -19.35
CA ILE A 125 33.88 -24.69 -17.89
C ILE A 125 33.38 -26.06 -17.45
N ARG A 126 34.23 -26.82 -16.76
CA ARG A 126 33.81 -28.04 -16.04
C ARG A 126 33.41 -27.67 -14.63
N TYR A 127 32.24 -28.14 -14.19
CA TYR A 127 31.62 -27.73 -12.94
C TYR A 127 30.98 -28.90 -12.18
N ASN A 128 30.84 -28.71 -10.88
CA ASN A 128 30.06 -29.53 -9.98
C ASN A 128 28.83 -28.72 -9.53
N LYS A 129 27.64 -29.15 -9.94
CA LYS A 129 26.39 -28.46 -9.66
C LYS A 129 26.06 -28.55 -8.17
N LEU A 130 25.76 -27.40 -7.55
CA LEU A 130 25.24 -27.34 -6.19
C LEU A 130 23.72 -27.50 -6.20
N HIS A 131 23.22 -28.65 -5.75
CA HIS A 131 21.79 -28.88 -5.50
C HIS A 131 21.42 -28.37 -4.11
N ALA A 132 21.02 -27.11 -4.04
CA ALA A 132 20.53 -26.47 -2.83
C ALA A 132 19.02 -26.65 -2.68
N GLU A 133 18.56 -27.13 -1.51
CA GLU A 133 17.15 -27.04 -1.15
C GLU A 133 16.82 -25.64 -0.60
N PRO A 134 15.82 -24.91 -1.12
CA PRO A 134 15.47 -23.57 -0.64
C PRO A 134 15.05 -23.49 0.85
N ALA A 135 14.75 -24.62 1.47
CA ALA A 135 14.48 -24.72 2.91
C ALA A 135 15.75 -24.58 3.75
N GLN A 136 16.88 -25.13 3.29
CA GLN A 136 18.17 -25.10 4.02
C GLN A 136 18.73 -23.67 4.13
N GLY A 137 18.40 -22.79 3.17
CA GLY A 137 18.75 -21.37 3.23
C GLY A 137 17.95 -20.53 4.23
N LYS A 138 16.85 -21.04 4.82
CA LYS A 138 15.93 -20.22 5.65
C LYS A 138 16.25 -20.34 7.14
N THR A 139 17.30 -19.66 7.58
CA THR A 139 17.70 -19.60 9.00
C THR A 139 16.92 -18.56 9.82
N LEU A 140 16.84 -18.75 11.14
CA LEU A 140 16.30 -17.74 12.07
C LEU A 140 17.04 -16.39 11.95
N ASP A 141 18.35 -16.44 11.72
CA ASP A 141 19.19 -15.26 11.46
C ASP A 141 18.69 -14.46 10.24
N LEU A 142 18.40 -15.13 9.12
CA LEU A 142 17.86 -14.46 7.92
C LEU A 142 16.44 -13.92 8.12
N ILE A 143 15.62 -14.56 8.97
CA ILE A 143 14.30 -14.04 9.37
C ILE A 143 14.46 -12.76 10.20
N LEU A 144 15.34 -12.75 11.20
CA LEU A 144 15.64 -11.56 12.01
C LEU A 144 16.21 -10.41 11.16
N LYS A 145 17.12 -10.72 10.22
CA LYS A 145 17.62 -9.76 9.23
C LYS A 145 16.48 -9.18 8.37
N LYS A 146 15.56 -10.01 7.87
CA LYS A 146 14.37 -9.55 7.10
C LYS A 146 13.47 -8.62 7.94
N VAL A 147 13.24 -8.95 9.22
CA VAL A 147 12.50 -8.09 10.16
C VAL A 147 13.22 -6.75 10.37
N LYS A 148 14.55 -6.76 10.58
CA LYS A 148 15.36 -5.54 10.69
C LYS A 148 15.16 -4.63 9.47
N HIS A 149 15.26 -5.17 8.25
CA HIS A 149 15.06 -4.37 7.04
C HIS A 149 13.65 -3.76 6.96
N ARG A 150 12.60 -4.53 7.30
CA ARG A 150 11.20 -4.03 7.31
C ARG A 150 10.98 -2.89 8.32
N LEU A 151 11.63 -2.95 9.49
CA LEU A 151 11.56 -1.88 10.49
C LEU A 151 12.27 -0.60 10.00
N VAL A 152 13.48 -0.75 9.46
CA VAL A 152 14.34 0.37 9.03
C VAL A 152 13.78 1.13 7.83
N GLU A 153 13.06 0.45 6.92
CA GLU A 153 12.44 1.08 5.74
C GLU A 153 11.45 2.20 6.12
N ASN A 154 10.74 2.04 7.24
CA ASN A 154 9.71 2.98 7.72
C ASN A 154 10.25 4.05 8.69
N MET A 155 11.56 4.10 8.94
CA MET A 155 12.19 5.05 9.87
C MET A 155 12.89 6.17 9.11
N SER A 156 13.01 7.34 9.75
CA SER A 156 13.92 8.40 9.28
C SER A 156 15.38 7.94 9.40
N SER A 157 16.31 8.64 8.75
CA SER A 157 17.75 8.40 8.92
C SER A 157 18.18 8.61 10.38
N SER A 158 17.80 9.75 10.98
CA SER A 158 18.15 10.10 12.35
C SER A 158 17.61 9.10 13.38
N THR A 159 16.38 8.60 13.24
CA THR A 159 15.82 7.58 14.14
C THR A 159 16.50 6.22 13.96
N ALA A 160 16.80 5.82 12.73
CA ALA A 160 17.54 4.57 12.48
C ALA A 160 18.96 4.62 13.06
N ASP A 161 19.66 5.75 12.90
CA ASP A 161 21.02 5.95 13.43
C ASP A 161 21.02 6.00 14.98
N ALA A 162 20.02 6.64 15.60
CA ALA A 162 19.84 6.66 17.06
C ALA A 162 19.59 5.26 17.65
N LEU A 163 18.92 4.37 16.90
CA LEU A 163 18.71 2.96 17.26
C LEU A 163 19.88 2.04 16.85
N GLY A 164 20.93 2.56 16.21
CA GLY A 164 22.07 1.78 15.72
C GLY A 164 21.74 0.85 14.55
N LEU A 165 20.68 1.13 13.79
CA LEU A 165 20.18 0.28 12.70
C LEU A 165 20.75 0.71 11.33
N SER A 166 21.78 0.02 10.85
CA SER A 166 22.48 0.37 9.62
C SER A 166 21.60 0.29 8.36
N ARG A 167 21.52 1.40 7.60
CA ARG A 167 20.74 1.54 6.35
C ARG A 167 21.47 1.15 5.05
N ALA A 168 22.73 0.71 5.12
CA ALA A 168 23.67 0.68 3.98
C ALA A 168 23.30 -0.20 2.75
N ILE A 169 22.18 -0.93 2.77
CA ILE A 169 21.69 -1.75 1.66
C ILE A 169 20.24 -1.37 1.25
N LEU A 170 19.72 -0.24 1.71
CA LEU A 170 18.44 0.29 1.19
C LEU A 170 18.69 0.91 -0.19
N CYS A 171 18.14 0.29 -1.23
CA CYS A 171 18.01 0.94 -2.53
C CYS A 171 17.05 2.13 -2.42
N ASN A 172 17.47 3.31 -2.86
CA ASN A 172 16.58 4.43 -3.16
C ASN A 172 15.65 4.00 -4.29
N ASP A 173 14.43 3.63 -3.93
CA ASP A 173 13.53 2.94 -4.83
C ASP A 173 12.45 3.90 -5.35
N SER A 174 12.44 4.16 -6.65
CA SER A 174 11.43 5.00 -7.30
C SER A 174 10.00 4.50 -7.09
N LEU A 175 9.83 3.21 -6.79
CA LEU A 175 8.55 2.61 -6.40
C LEU A 175 8.02 3.11 -5.05
N LEU A 176 8.88 3.57 -4.12
CA LEU A 176 8.44 4.17 -2.86
C LEU A 176 7.68 5.48 -3.09
N LYS A 177 8.22 6.35 -3.97
CA LYS A 177 7.55 7.59 -4.37
C LYS A 177 6.19 7.29 -5.01
N ARG A 178 6.13 6.34 -5.95
CA ARG A 178 4.86 5.90 -6.56
C ARG A 178 3.86 5.33 -5.54
N LEU A 179 4.33 4.66 -4.48
CA LEU A 179 3.48 4.19 -3.38
C LEU A 179 2.94 5.35 -2.52
N GLU A 180 3.72 6.42 -2.31
CA GLU A 180 3.25 7.65 -1.65
C GLU A 180 2.21 8.39 -2.49
N ASP A 181 2.46 8.54 -3.80
CA ASP A 181 1.52 9.10 -4.76
C ASP A 181 0.19 8.31 -4.75
N LEU A 182 0.25 6.97 -4.76
CA LEU A 182 -0.92 6.09 -4.66
C LEU A 182 -1.70 6.29 -3.34
N LYS A 183 -1.01 6.45 -2.19
CA LYS A 183 -1.67 6.76 -0.91
C LYS A 183 -2.37 8.12 -0.93
N ARG A 184 -1.77 9.13 -1.58
CA ARG A 184 -2.38 10.46 -1.75
C ARG A 184 -3.63 10.38 -2.62
N CYS A 185 -3.57 9.68 -3.74
CA CYS A 185 -4.74 9.44 -4.60
C CYS A 185 -5.84 8.70 -3.83
N GLU A 186 -5.52 7.67 -3.04
CA GLU A 186 -6.50 6.96 -2.21
C GLU A 186 -7.24 7.89 -1.23
N GLY A 187 -6.53 8.81 -0.58
CA GLY A 187 -7.14 9.79 0.33
C GLY A 187 -8.14 10.70 -0.39
N MET A 188 -7.76 11.21 -1.57
CA MET A 188 -8.65 12.00 -2.43
C MET A 188 -9.89 11.20 -2.87
N TYR A 189 -9.72 9.95 -3.31
CA TYR A 189 -10.83 9.09 -3.75
C TYR A 189 -11.77 8.71 -2.63
N ARG A 190 -11.24 8.46 -1.43
CA ARG A 190 -12.04 8.22 -0.22
C ARG A 190 -12.90 9.43 0.09
N GLY A 191 -12.32 10.62 0.05
CA GLY A 191 -13.05 11.89 0.18
C GLY A 191 -14.16 12.00 -0.87
N LEU A 192 -13.85 11.83 -2.15
CA LEU A 192 -14.83 11.91 -3.24
C LEU A 192 -16.03 10.97 -3.02
N VAL A 193 -15.78 9.68 -2.78
CA VAL A 193 -16.84 8.67 -2.53
C VAL A 193 -17.67 9.04 -1.30
N GLU A 194 -17.05 9.52 -0.23
CA GLU A 194 -17.74 9.90 1.01
C GLU A 194 -18.56 11.20 0.85
N HIS A 195 -18.06 12.18 0.11
CA HIS A 195 -18.80 13.39 -0.22
C HIS A 195 -19.99 13.09 -1.15
N THR A 196 -19.82 12.29 -2.21
CA THR A 196 -20.94 11.87 -3.07
C THR A 196 -21.98 11.05 -2.30
N ARG A 197 -21.57 10.20 -1.35
CA ARG A 197 -22.49 9.48 -0.47
C ARG A 197 -23.29 10.42 0.43
N ARG A 198 -22.65 11.43 1.04
CA ARG A 198 -23.34 12.45 1.84
C ARG A 198 -24.31 13.28 1.01
N LEU A 199 -23.89 13.70 -0.19
CA LEU A 199 -24.75 14.42 -1.14
C LEU A 199 -26.03 13.62 -1.48
N LEU A 200 -25.90 12.33 -1.79
CA LEU A 200 -27.05 11.45 -2.04
C LEU A 200 -27.96 11.24 -0.82
N ARG A 201 -27.42 11.32 0.40
CA ARG A 201 -28.21 11.33 1.63
C ARG A 201 -29.04 12.61 1.70
N SER A 202 -28.42 13.78 1.54
CA SER A 202 -29.11 15.07 1.57
C SER A 202 -30.19 15.20 0.49
N TYR A 203 -29.98 14.67 -0.73
CA TYR A 203 -31.03 14.62 -1.75
C TYR A 203 -32.18 13.67 -1.38
N TYR A 204 -31.91 12.57 -0.68
CA TYR A 204 -32.97 11.67 -0.18
C TYR A 204 -33.83 12.38 0.87
N ASP A 205 -33.18 13.06 1.81
CA ASP A 205 -33.85 13.80 2.88
C ASP A 205 -34.69 14.95 2.27
N LEU A 206 -34.15 15.72 1.32
CA LEU A 206 -34.88 16.72 0.54
C LEU A 206 -36.07 16.13 -0.24
N SER A 207 -35.92 14.92 -0.79
CA SER A 207 -37.02 14.23 -1.48
C SER A 207 -38.15 13.86 -0.52
N GLN A 208 -37.86 13.51 0.75
CA GLN A 208 -38.90 13.35 1.77
C GLN A 208 -39.57 14.68 2.10
N THR A 209 -38.82 15.77 2.24
CA THR A 209 -39.39 17.10 2.45
C THR A 209 -40.35 17.51 1.31
N TYR A 210 -40.01 17.23 0.04
CA TYR A 210 -40.93 17.42 -1.09
C TYR A 210 -42.20 16.56 -0.99
N LYS A 211 -42.09 15.30 -0.55
CA LYS A 211 -43.26 14.45 -0.29
C LYS A 211 -44.21 15.06 0.73
N ASP A 212 -43.64 15.58 1.82
CA ASP A 212 -44.40 16.11 2.96
C ASP A 212 -45.07 17.44 2.61
N PHE A 213 -44.37 18.37 1.95
CA PHE A 213 -45.00 19.55 1.34
C PHE A 213 -46.12 19.16 0.38
N GLY A 214 -45.87 18.15 -0.47
CA GLY A 214 -46.87 17.61 -1.39
C GLY A 214 -48.16 17.17 -0.70
N ASN A 215 -48.02 16.44 0.41
CA ASN A 215 -49.16 15.97 1.21
C ASN A 215 -49.88 17.12 1.93
N ILE A 216 -49.13 18.07 2.50
CA ILE A 216 -49.69 19.23 3.22
C ILE A 216 -50.47 20.13 2.25
N PHE A 217 -49.89 20.52 1.12
CA PHE A 217 -50.56 21.38 0.14
C PHE A 217 -51.78 20.72 -0.50
N SER A 218 -51.74 19.42 -0.82
CA SER A 218 -52.96 18.70 -1.24
C SER A 218 -54.03 18.66 -0.15
N THR A 219 -53.66 18.57 1.13
CA THR A 219 -54.62 18.57 2.25
C THR A 219 -55.25 19.95 2.46
N ILE A 220 -54.48 21.03 2.32
CA ILE A 220 -54.98 22.40 2.33
C ILE A 220 -55.93 22.62 1.15
N GLY A 221 -55.51 22.26 -0.06
CA GLY A 221 -56.31 22.43 -1.28
C GLY A 221 -57.70 21.78 -1.20
N VAL A 222 -57.81 20.58 -0.63
CA VAL A 222 -59.11 19.88 -0.46
C VAL A 222 -60.01 20.53 0.61
N ARG A 223 -59.45 21.30 1.56
CA ARG A 223 -60.19 21.96 2.65
C ARG A 223 -60.49 23.44 2.38
N GLU A 224 -59.84 24.03 1.39
CA GLU A 224 -59.93 25.45 1.07
C GLU A 224 -61.30 25.80 0.46
N LEU A 225 -61.95 26.84 1.00
CA LEU A 225 -63.31 27.23 0.60
C LEU A 225 -63.32 28.00 -0.72
N GLN A 226 -62.26 28.74 -1.02
CA GLN A 226 -62.15 29.50 -2.26
C GLN A 226 -61.66 28.59 -3.40
N PRO A 227 -62.47 28.34 -4.47
CA PRO A 227 -62.13 27.34 -5.49
C PRO A 227 -60.78 27.60 -6.20
N ARG A 228 -60.44 28.87 -6.42
CA ARG A 228 -59.16 29.29 -7.03
C ARG A 228 -57.96 28.96 -6.15
N ALA A 229 -58.06 29.15 -4.84
CA ALA A 229 -57.00 28.81 -3.89
C ALA A 229 -56.90 27.27 -3.72
N SER A 230 -58.04 26.58 -3.65
CA SER A 230 -58.13 25.11 -3.65
C SER A 230 -57.38 24.48 -4.83
N GLU A 231 -57.59 24.97 -6.06
CA GLU A 231 -56.91 24.50 -7.26
C GLU A 231 -55.40 24.75 -7.20
N VAL A 232 -54.98 25.97 -6.79
CA VAL A 232 -53.57 26.34 -6.69
C VAL A 232 -52.82 25.51 -5.65
N PHE A 233 -53.39 25.32 -4.44
CA PHE A 233 -52.77 24.47 -3.41
C PHE A 233 -52.71 23.00 -3.85
N THR A 234 -53.76 22.48 -4.49
CA THR A 234 -53.75 21.10 -5.02
C THR A 234 -52.62 20.92 -6.04
N LYS A 235 -52.47 21.88 -6.96
CA LYS A 235 -51.43 21.87 -8.00
C LYS A 235 -50.01 22.06 -7.44
N PHE A 236 -49.84 22.89 -6.40
CA PHE A 236 -48.58 22.94 -5.63
C PHE A 236 -48.25 21.59 -5.00
N GLY A 237 -49.23 20.91 -4.42
CA GLY A 237 -49.06 19.59 -3.83
C GLY A 237 -48.61 18.54 -4.84
N GLU A 238 -49.18 18.56 -6.05
CA GLU A 238 -48.81 17.66 -7.14
C GLU A 238 -47.40 17.93 -7.68
N ILE A 239 -47.00 19.19 -7.86
CA ILE A 239 -45.62 19.56 -8.27
C ILE A 239 -44.60 19.02 -7.26
N HIS A 240 -44.82 19.22 -5.96
CA HIS A 240 -43.90 18.73 -4.93
C HIS A 240 -43.83 17.19 -4.91
N ARG A 241 -44.96 16.49 -5.07
CA ARG A 241 -44.98 15.03 -5.23
C ARG A 241 -44.23 14.56 -6.49
N GLN A 242 -44.26 15.32 -7.57
CA GLN A 242 -43.53 14.99 -8.79
C GLN A 242 -42.02 15.26 -8.66
N MET A 243 -41.61 16.31 -7.94
CA MET A 243 -40.22 16.56 -7.56
C MET A 243 -39.64 15.45 -6.68
N GLU A 244 -40.41 14.89 -5.73
CA GLU A 244 -40.01 13.70 -4.97
C GLU A 244 -39.70 12.51 -5.89
N ARG A 245 -40.60 12.22 -6.84
CA ARG A 245 -40.42 11.11 -7.79
C ARG A 245 -39.15 11.26 -8.62
N TYR A 246 -38.87 12.47 -9.12
CA TYR A 246 -37.64 12.78 -9.85
C TYR A 246 -36.39 12.65 -8.97
N GLY A 247 -36.43 13.14 -7.72
CA GLY A 247 -35.33 13.00 -6.76
C GLY A 247 -35.03 11.53 -6.44
N VAL A 248 -36.06 10.73 -6.17
CA VAL A 248 -35.94 9.28 -5.95
C VAL A 248 -35.42 8.54 -7.19
N GLN A 249 -35.83 8.94 -8.39
CA GLN A 249 -35.33 8.37 -9.66
C GLN A 249 -33.84 8.70 -9.86
N MET A 250 -33.44 9.96 -9.69
CA MET A 250 -32.05 10.39 -9.74
C MET A 250 -31.18 9.62 -8.75
N ILE A 251 -31.62 9.46 -7.50
CA ILE A 251 -30.89 8.69 -6.48
C ILE A 251 -30.74 7.21 -6.90
N LYS A 252 -31.77 6.60 -7.51
CA LYS A 252 -31.68 5.24 -8.05
C LYS A 252 -30.62 5.13 -9.17
N GLN A 253 -30.53 6.12 -10.05
CA GLN A 253 -29.55 6.17 -11.14
C GLN A 253 -28.12 6.46 -10.67
N LEU A 254 -27.96 7.25 -9.60
CA LEU A 254 -26.65 7.62 -9.03
C LEU A 254 -26.07 6.55 -8.07
N LYS A 255 -26.89 5.64 -7.54
CA LYS A 255 -26.40 4.51 -6.71
C LYS A 255 -25.35 3.64 -7.43
N PRO A 256 -25.54 3.18 -8.68
CA PRO A 256 -24.50 2.52 -9.47
C PRO A 256 -23.23 3.37 -9.63
N VAL A 257 -23.35 4.66 -9.95
CA VAL A 257 -22.20 5.58 -10.13
C VAL A 257 -21.34 5.65 -8.86
N LEU A 258 -21.98 5.70 -7.68
CA LEU A 258 -21.27 5.66 -6.39
C LEU A 258 -20.57 4.31 -6.14
N ALA A 259 -21.18 3.19 -6.55
CA ALA A 259 -20.58 1.86 -6.42
C ALA A 259 -19.40 1.66 -7.39
N ASP A 260 -19.48 2.21 -8.60
CA ASP A 260 -18.41 2.23 -9.59
C ASP A 260 -17.23 3.07 -9.10
N LEU A 261 -17.47 4.29 -8.60
CA LEU A 261 -16.44 5.12 -7.93
C LEU A 261 -15.80 4.39 -6.73
N GLY A 262 -16.60 3.68 -5.94
CA GLY A 262 -16.12 2.86 -4.83
C GLY A 262 -15.27 1.65 -5.26
N THR A 263 -15.40 1.17 -6.50
CA THR A 263 -14.68 -0.02 -6.98
C THR A 263 -13.17 0.22 -7.09
N PHE A 264 -12.75 1.43 -7.47
CA PHE A 264 -11.33 1.81 -7.46
C PHE A 264 -10.74 1.72 -6.04
N LEU A 265 -11.43 2.32 -5.07
CA LEU A 265 -11.01 2.37 -3.66
C LEU A 265 -11.02 0.98 -2.98
N HIS A 266 -12.06 0.17 -3.24
CA HIS A 266 -12.30 -1.08 -2.51
C HIS A 266 -11.77 -2.34 -3.20
N LYS A 267 -11.40 -2.29 -4.49
CA LYS A 267 -10.84 -3.44 -5.22
C LYS A 267 -9.46 -3.14 -5.81
N ALA A 268 -9.33 -2.09 -6.62
CA ALA A 268 -8.12 -1.83 -7.41
C ALA A 268 -6.91 -1.39 -6.55
N ILE A 269 -7.12 -0.48 -5.60
CA ILE A 269 -6.06 -0.04 -4.67
C ILE A 269 -5.59 -1.19 -3.74
N PRO A 270 -6.48 -1.97 -3.07
CA PRO A 270 -6.06 -3.11 -2.26
C PRO A 270 -5.26 -4.18 -3.01
N ASP A 271 -5.65 -4.53 -4.24
CA ASP A 271 -4.94 -5.50 -5.08
C ASP A 271 -3.54 -4.99 -5.48
N THR A 272 -3.42 -3.71 -5.82
CA THR A 272 -2.12 -3.07 -6.11
C THR A 272 -1.24 -3.04 -4.86
N ARG A 273 -1.80 -2.65 -3.70
CA ARG A 273 -1.12 -2.71 -2.39
C ARG A 273 -0.64 -4.13 -2.05
N MET A 274 -1.43 -5.17 -2.31
CA MET A 274 -1.02 -6.56 -2.09
C MET A 274 0.20 -6.93 -2.95
N THR A 275 0.23 -6.47 -4.20
CA THR A 275 1.32 -6.73 -5.15
C THR A 275 2.60 -6.03 -4.71
N ILE A 276 2.51 -4.75 -4.30
CA ILE A 276 3.63 -3.99 -3.73
C ILE A 276 4.13 -4.64 -2.42
N GLY A 277 3.22 -5.19 -1.60
CA GLY A 277 3.57 -5.96 -0.41
C GLY A 277 4.41 -7.21 -0.71
N ARG A 278 4.05 -7.99 -1.75
CA ARG A 278 4.83 -9.16 -2.21
C ARG A 278 6.23 -8.73 -2.70
N TYR A 279 6.31 -7.65 -3.46
CA TYR A 279 7.58 -7.07 -3.92
C TYR A 279 8.48 -6.66 -2.74
N ALA A 280 7.93 -5.91 -1.77
CA ALA A 280 8.69 -5.50 -0.58
C ALA A 280 9.19 -6.71 0.21
N ASP A 281 8.39 -7.77 0.32
CA ASP A 281 8.80 -8.99 1.03
C ASP A 281 9.90 -9.79 0.31
N ALA A 282 9.92 -9.76 -1.02
CA ALA A 282 11.01 -10.31 -1.83
C ALA A 282 12.27 -9.43 -1.78
N LYS A 283 12.12 -8.09 -1.80
CA LYS A 283 13.20 -7.12 -1.56
C LYS A 283 13.89 -7.40 -0.23
N PHE A 284 13.14 -7.49 0.86
CA PHE A 284 13.73 -7.73 2.19
C PHE A 284 14.34 -9.13 2.35
N GLU A 285 13.85 -10.15 1.63
CA GLU A 285 14.49 -11.48 1.57
C GLU A 285 15.81 -11.41 0.79
N TYR A 286 15.86 -10.77 -0.37
CA TYR A 286 17.11 -10.58 -1.12
C TYR A 286 18.14 -9.78 -0.31
N LEU A 287 17.71 -8.70 0.36
CA LEU A 287 18.60 -7.87 1.18
C LEU A 287 19.14 -8.60 2.41
N SER A 288 18.37 -9.50 3.03
CA SER A 288 18.88 -10.31 4.15
C SER A 288 19.97 -11.30 3.70
N TYR A 289 19.83 -11.92 2.52
CA TYR A 289 20.90 -12.72 1.92
C TYR A 289 22.13 -11.87 1.56
N CYS A 290 21.96 -10.67 0.98
CA CYS A 290 23.08 -9.77 0.71
C CYS A 290 23.87 -9.40 1.98
N LEU A 291 23.15 -9.10 3.07
CA LEU A 291 23.76 -8.84 4.37
C LEU A 291 24.49 -10.07 4.91
N LYS A 292 23.90 -11.27 4.78
CA LYS A 292 24.53 -12.50 5.28
C LYS A 292 25.80 -12.86 4.51
N VAL A 293 25.81 -12.71 3.18
CA VAL A 293 27.04 -12.88 2.37
C VAL A 293 28.12 -11.93 2.87
N LYS A 294 27.79 -10.65 3.05
CA LYS A 294 28.77 -9.66 3.53
C LYS A 294 29.32 -10.01 4.92
N GLU A 295 28.47 -10.41 5.86
CA GLU A 295 28.94 -10.85 7.20
C GLU A 295 29.92 -12.03 7.09
N MET A 296 29.64 -13.00 6.21
CA MET A 296 30.53 -14.16 5.99
C MET A 296 31.83 -13.81 5.24
N ASP A 297 31.81 -12.77 4.40
CA ASP A 297 33.01 -12.19 3.77
C ASP A 297 33.88 -11.43 4.80
N ASP A 298 33.25 -10.61 5.65
CA ASP A 298 33.90 -9.84 6.73
C ASP A 298 34.51 -10.81 7.78
N GLU A 299 33.81 -11.91 8.13
CA GLU A 299 34.31 -13.01 8.96
C GLU A 299 35.54 -13.69 8.32
N GLU A 300 35.47 -14.06 7.04
CA GLU A 300 36.55 -14.71 6.29
C GLU A 300 37.81 -13.82 6.23
N GLN A 301 37.63 -12.52 6.01
CA GLN A 301 38.72 -11.55 6.07
C GLN A 301 39.32 -11.42 7.49
N SER A 302 38.51 -11.52 8.55
CA SER A 302 38.98 -11.51 9.94
C SER A 302 39.87 -12.72 10.22
N TYR A 303 39.43 -13.94 9.90
CA TYR A 303 40.23 -15.16 10.05
C TYR A 303 41.57 -15.08 9.30
N HIS A 304 41.58 -14.60 8.06
CA HIS A 304 42.82 -14.36 7.32
C HIS A 304 43.76 -13.35 7.98
N SER A 305 43.23 -12.29 8.59
CA SER A 305 44.05 -11.28 9.28
C SER A 305 44.69 -11.81 10.57
N LEU A 306 44.04 -12.75 11.24
CA LEU A 306 44.52 -13.42 12.45
C LEU A 306 45.38 -14.67 12.17
N GLN A 307 45.46 -15.09 10.90
CA GLN A 307 46.09 -16.35 10.47
C GLN A 307 45.45 -17.60 11.11
N GLU A 308 44.19 -17.52 11.52
CA GLU A 308 43.45 -18.63 12.12
C GLU A 308 42.74 -19.48 11.07
N PRO A 309 42.76 -20.83 11.19
CA PRO A 309 42.04 -21.73 10.29
C PRO A 309 40.52 -21.61 10.50
N SER A 310 39.77 -21.62 9.40
CA SER A 310 38.30 -21.63 9.44
C SER A 310 37.77 -22.91 8.81
N TYR A 311 37.24 -23.80 9.65
CA TYR A 311 36.72 -25.12 9.25
C TYR A 311 35.69 -25.04 8.11
N ARG A 312 34.87 -23.97 8.08
CA ARG A 312 33.94 -23.69 6.96
C ARG A 312 34.68 -23.60 5.63
N ILE A 313 35.79 -22.89 5.58
CA ILE A 313 36.56 -22.61 4.36
C ILE A 313 37.36 -23.84 3.94
N GLU A 314 38.01 -24.51 4.90
CA GLU A 314 38.82 -25.71 4.71
C GLU A 314 38.00 -26.89 4.14
N THR A 315 36.71 -26.97 4.50
CA THR A 315 35.78 -28.00 3.99
C THR A 315 35.09 -27.63 2.67
N GLY A 316 35.54 -26.56 2.00
CA GLY A 316 35.02 -26.15 0.68
C GLY A 316 33.82 -25.18 0.72
N ASN A 317 33.65 -24.48 1.85
CA ASN A 317 32.77 -23.32 2.01
C ASN A 317 31.29 -23.55 1.63
N TYR A 318 30.76 -24.75 1.92
CA TYR A 318 29.42 -25.17 1.52
C TYR A 318 28.31 -24.19 1.95
N GLU A 319 28.30 -23.75 3.21
CA GLU A 319 27.26 -22.85 3.72
C GLU A 319 27.24 -21.51 2.99
N TYR A 320 28.42 -20.96 2.67
CA TYR A 320 28.53 -19.72 1.88
C TYR A 320 28.00 -19.93 0.47
N ARG A 321 28.37 -21.04 -0.19
CA ARG A 321 27.89 -21.40 -1.54
C ARG A 321 26.37 -21.61 -1.58
N LEU A 322 25.79 -22.20 -0.54
CA LEU A 322 24.34 -22.32 -0.34
C LEU A 322 23.67 -20.94 -0.21
N VAL A 323 24.24 -20.03 0.61
CA VAL A 323 23.75 -18.66 0.76
C VAL A 323 23.86 -17.88 -0.57
N LEU A 324 24.92 -18.07 -1.35
CA LEU A 324 25.09 -17.47 -2.68
C LEU A 324 24.00 -17.91 -3.66
N ARG A 325 23.65 -19.21 -3.68
CA ARG A 325 22.54 -19.75 -4.49
C ARG A 325 21.22 -19.12 -4.07
N CYS A 326 20.88 -19.18 -2.78
CA CYS A 326 19.65 -18.59 -2.26
C CYS A 326 19.55 -17.07 -2.53
N ARG A 327 20.69 -16.35 -2.49
CA ARG A 327 20.79 -14.93 -2.90
C ARG A 327 20.45 -14.74 -4.37
N GLN A 328 20.98 -15.57 -5.27
CA GLN A 328 20.66 -15.51 -6.70
C GLN A 328 19.16 -15.74 -6.95
N ASP A 329 18.57 -16.76 -6.33
CA ASP A 329 17.16 -17.07 -6.51
C ASP A 329 16.25 -15.96 -5.94
N ALA A 330 16.62 -15.38 -4.79
CA ALA A 330 15.93 -14.23 -4.21
C ALA A 330 16.06 -12.98 -5.09
N ARG A 331 17.22 -12.74 -5.70
CA ARG A 331 17.46 -11.65 -6.66
C ARG A 331 16.55 -11.77 -7.87
N ALA A 332 16.41 -12.98 -8.43
CA ALA A 332 15.55 -13.24 -9.57
C ALA A 332 14.06 -12.98 -9.24
N ARG A 333 13.56 -13.49 -8.10
CA ARG A 333 12.19 -13.23 -7.63
C ARG A 333 11.93 -11.73 -7.40
N PHE A 334 12.88 -11.04 -6.76
CA PHE A 334 12.83 -9.60 -6.53
C PHE A 334 12.77 -8.80 -7.84
N ALA A 335 13.61 -9.14 -8.82
CA ALA A 335 13.65 -8.47 -10.12
C ALA A 335 12.36 -8.67 -10.93
N ALA A 336 11.81 -9.89 -10.94
CA ALA A 336 10.52 -10.17 -11.59
C ALA A 336 9.38 -9.33 -10.96
N LEU A 337 9.23 -9.41 -9.63
CA LEU A 337 8.20 -8.65 -8.91
C LEU A 337 8.37 -7.12 -9.03
N ARG A 338 9.59 -6.63 -9.24
CA ARG A 338 9.85 -5.20 -9.53
C ARG A 338 9.20 -4.77 -10.84
N SER A 339 9.34 -5.59 -11.89
CA SER A 339 8.72 -5.37 -13.19
C SER A 339 7.19 -5.46 -13.10
N ASP A 340 6.67 -6.49 -12.43
CA ASP A 340 5.22 -6.68 -12.24
C ASP A 340 4.57 -5.50 -11.53
N VAL A 341 5.20 -5.00 -10.45
CA VAL A 341 4.70 -3.83 -9.70
C VAL A 341 4.73 -2.57 -10.56
N GLN A 342 5.80 -2.34 -11.34
CA GLN A 342 5.88 -1.16 -12.20
C GLN A 342 4.74 -1.16 -13.23
N VAL A 343 4.57 -2.26 -13.98
CA VAL A 343 3.50 -2.40 -14.97
C VAL A 343 2.12 -2.26 -14.32
N LYS A 344 1.92 -2.84 -13.12
CA LYS A 344 0.63 -2.77 -12.42
C LYS A 344 0.29 -1.36 -11.93
N ILE A 345 1.27 -0.57 -11.50
CA ILE A 345 1.07 0.84 -11.15
C ILE A 345 0.72 1.66 -12.40
N GLU A 346 1.43 1.47 -13.51
CA GLU A 346 1.16 2.17 -14.78
C GLU A 346 -0.23 1.82 -15.34
N LEU A 347 -0.66 0.55 -15.25
CA LEU A 347 -2.01 0.13 -15.64
C LEU A 347 -3.09 0.70 -14.70
N LEU A 348 -2.82 0.77 -13.39
CA LEU A 348 -3.73 1.39 -12.42
C LEU A 348 -3.91 2.87 -12.72
N ASP A 349 -2.82 3.61 -12.91
CA ASP A 349 -2.81 5.05 -13.19
C ASP A 349 -3.63 5.37 -14.46
N ASN A 350 -3.34 4.67 -15.57
CA ASN A 350 -4.06 4.85 -16.84
C ASN A 350 -5.56 4.55 -16.72
N LYS A 351 -5.92 3.46 -16.05
CA LYS A 351 -7.34 3.07 -15.89
C LYS A 351 -8.10 4.02 -14.96
N HIS A 352 -7.47 4.52 -13.88
CA HIS A 352 -8.16 5.37 -12.92
C HIS A 352 -8.68 6.66 -13.57
N VAL A 353 -7.90 7.28 -14.45
CA VAL A 353 -8.26 8.57 -15.06
C VAL A 353 -9.50 8.40 -15.93
N GLN A 354 -9.53 7.35 -16.76
CA GLN A 354 -10.66 7.06 -17.66
C GLN A 354 -11.94 6.72 -16.89
N ASP A 355 -11.86 5.75 -15.96
CA ASP A 355 -13.01 5.31 -15.17
C ASP A 355 -13.64 6.50 -14.41
N VAL A 356 -12.81 7.35 -13.80
CA VAL A 356 -13.30 8.43 -12.90
C VAL A 356 -13.86 9.61 -13.67
N VAL A 357 -13.25 10.01 -14.79
CA VAL A 357 -13.86 11.04 -15.67
C VAL A 357 -15.24 10.58 -16.14
N GLN A 358 -15.38 9.31 -16.54
CA GLN A 358 -16.66 8.74 -16.94
C GLN A 358 -17.69 8.74 -15.80
N GLN A 359 -17.30 8.37 -14.57
CA GLN A 359 -18.22 8.40 -13.43
C GLN A 359 -18.62 9.83 -13.02
N LEU A 360 -17.72 10.81 -13.10
CA LEU A 360 -18.03 12.21 -12.82
C LEU A 360 -18.97 12.81 -13.87
N GLN A 361 -18.77 12.48 -15.15
CA GLN A 361 -19.70 12.86 -16.24
C GLN A 361 -21.08 12.24 -16.02
N ARG A 362 -21.17 10.96 -15.63
CA ARG A 362 -22.44 10.31 -15.26
C ARG A 362 -23.08 11.00 -14.05
N LEU A 363 -22.31 11.32 -13.00
CA LEU A 363 -22.82 12.03 -11.82
C LEU A 363 -23.47 13.37 -12.21
N LEU A 364 -22.75 14.19 -13.00
CA LEU A 364 -23.24 15.48 -13.47
C LEU A 364 -24.48 15.32 -14.36
N SER A 365 -24.46 14.41 -15.35
CA SER A 365 -25.56 14.21 -16.29
C SER A 365 -26.90 13.87 -15.60
N HIS A 366 -26.90 13.01 -14.58
CA HIS A 366 -28.13 12.70 -13.84
C HIS A 366 -28.59 13.86 -12.94
N LEU A 367 -27.66 14.62 -12.36
CA LEU A 367 -27.99 15.84 -11.60
C LEU A 367 -28.61 16.91 -12.50
N THR A 368 -28.01 17.20 -13.66
CA THR A 368 -28.56 18.10 -14.68
C THR A 368 -29.95 17.65 -15.11
N THR A 369 -30.13 16.37 -15.44
CA THR A 369 -31.45 15.81 -15.81
C THR A 369 -32.51 16.06 -14.74
N PHE A 370 -32.17 15.86 -13.45
CA PHE A 370 -33.09 16.14 -12.34
C PHE A 370 -33.44 17.64 -12.22
N TYR A 371 -32.46 18.53 -12.36
CA TYR A 371 -32.69 19.97 -12.30
C TYR A 371 -33.51 20.48 -13.50
N ASP A 372 -33.24 19.99 -14.71
CA ASP A 372 -34.02 20.34 -15.90
C ASP A 372 -35.49 19.86 -15.77
N GLN A 373 -35.71 18.65 -15.23
CA GLN A 373 -37.05 18.14 -14.93
C GLN A 373 -37.79 18.99 -13.89
N CYS A 374 -37.10 19.42 -12.82
CA CYS A 374 -37.66 20.32 -11.81
C CYS A 374 -37.94 21.73 -12.38
N HIS A 375 -37.07 22.25 -13.25
CA HIS A 375 -37.29 23.52 -13.95
C HIS A 375 -38.52 23.45 -14.85
N GLN A 376 -38.65 22.40 -15.68
CA GLN A 376 -39.80 22.21 -16.58
C GLN A 376 -41.14 22.06 -15.84
N LEU A 377 -41.16 21.56 -14.59
CA LEU A 377 -42.37 21.54 -13.76
C LEU A 377 -42.81 22.94 -13.31
N LEU A 378 -41.85 23.81 -13.01
CA LEU A 378 -42.06 25.16 -12.48
C LEU A 378 -42.27 26.20 -13.59
N ASP A 379 -41.71 25.97 -14.78
CA ASP A 379 -41.81 26.90 -15.90
C ASP A 379 -43.26 27.10 -16.37
N GLY A 380 -43.56 28.32 -16.82
CA GLY A 380 -44.91 28.74 -17.23
C GLY A 380 -45.96 28.82 -16.10
N GLN A 381 -45.67 28.39 -14.87
CA GLN A 381 -46.66 28.35 -13.80
C GLN A 381 -46.94 29.75 -13.23
N ARG A 382 -48.21 30.18 -13.24
CA ARG A 382 -48.67 31.45 -12.67
C ARG A 382 -49.58 31.22 -11.46
N PHE A 383 -48.97 30.97 -10.30
CA PHE A 383 -49.70 30.71 -9.06
C PHE A 383 -50.12 31.97 -8.29
N PHE A 384 -49.49 33.12 -8.55
CA PHE A 384 -49.70 34.34 -7.76
C PHE A 384 -50.38 35.46 -8.57
N PRO A 385 -51.16 36.34 -7.91
CA PRO A 385 -51.50 36.30 -6.48
C PRO A 385 -52.52 35.19 -6.17
N ILE A 386 -52.32 34.53 -5.02
CA ILE A 386 -53.34 33.67 -4.40
C ILE A 386 -54.19 34.59 -3.54
N GLU A 387 -55.38 34.92 -4.01
CA GLU A 387 -56.42 35.47 -3.15
C GLU A 387 -56.89 34.32 -2.25
N VAL A 388 -56.78 34.52 -0.93
CA VAL A 388 -57.37 33.65 0.10
C VAL A 388 -58.34 34.53 0.89
N ASP A 389 -59.63 34.32 0.68
CA ASP A 389 -60.69 35.07 1.36
C ASP A 389 -60.82 34.59 2.81
N LEU A 390 -60.10 35.26 3.72
CA LEU A 390 -60.12 35.00 5.17
C LEU A 390 -61.48 35.34 5.83
N SER A 391 -62.51 35.72 5.08
CA SER A 391 -63.74 36.25 5.66
C SER A 391 -64.76 35.18 6.11
N LYS A 392 -65.35 35.47 7.27
CA LYS A 392 -66.55 34.84 7.89
C LYS A 392 -66.41 33.51 8.64
N GLY A 393 -65.27 32.81 8.59
CA GLY A 393 -65.03 31.61 9.42
C GLY A 393 -63.74 31.62 10.27
N ALA A 394 -62.76 32.47 9.95
CA ALA A 394 -61.40 32.39 10.50
C ALA A 394 -61.27 32.64 12.02
N PHE A 395 -62.30 33.19 12.67
CA PHE A 395 -62.31 33.51 14.11
C PHE A 395 -63.52 32.98 14.87
N THR A 396 -64.39 32.18 14.23
CA THR A 396 -65.47 31.49 14.94
C THR A 396 -64.93 30.25 15.64
N TYR A 397 -64.25 30.45 16.76
CA TYR A 397 -64.26 29.46 17.84
C TYR A 397 -65.72 29.30 18.28
N GLU A 398 -66.39 28.25 17.82
CA GLU A 398 -67.55 27.73 18.55
C GLU A 398 -67.04 27.38 19.95
N SER A 399 -67.55 28.06 20.97
CA SER A 399 -67.08 27.84 22.34
C SER A 399 -67.34 26.40 22.72
N VAL A 400 -66.31 25.65 23.08
CA VAL A 400 -66.39 24.27 23.60
C VAL A 400 -66.92 24.26 25.05
N SER A 401 -67.85 25.17 25.35
CA SER A 401 -68.49 25.41 26.65
C SER A 401 -69.60 24.42 26.97
N GLY A 402 -69.76 23.37 26.15
CA GLY A 402 -70.87 22.39 26.22
C GLY A 402 -70.47 20.92 26.17
N LEU A 403 -69.16 20.58 26.14
CA LEU A 403 -68.69 19.20 25.99
C LEU A 403 -67.68 18.72 27.06
N LEU A 404 -67.48 19.49 28.14
CA LEU A 404 -66.69 19.10 29.31
C LEU A 404 -67.59 18.98 30.55
N GLN A 405 -68.38 17.90 30.59
CA GLN A 405 -68.99 17.38 31.82
C GLN A 405 -68.92 15.84 31.87
N SER A 406 -67.70 15.33 32.05
CA SER A 406 -67.44 14.08 32.82
C SER A 406 -65.93 13.87 32.95
N GLN A 407 -65.44 13.86 34.20
CA GLN A 407 -64.47 12.90 34.78
C GLN A 407 -63.31 12.45 33.85
N ASP A 408 -62.04 12.76 34.14
CA ASP A 408 -61.33 12.42 35.39
C ASP A 408 -60.19 13.39 35.76
N GLU A 409 -59.71 13.30 37.00
CA GLU A 409 -58.61 14.09 37.56
C GLU A 409 -57.24 13.41 37.31
N GLU A 410 -56.37 14.02 36.49
CA GLU A 410 -54.92 13.82 36.55
C GLU A 410 -54.18 15.17 36.44
N GLU A 411 -53.11 15.35 37.22
CA GLU A 411 -52.36 16.60 37.33
C GLU A 411 -51.59 16.94 36.04
N PRO A 412 -51.51 18.22 35.62
CA PRO A 412 -50.67 18.61 34.49
C PRO A 412 -49.19 18.73 34.89
N GLU A 413 -48.31 17.94 34.27
CA GLU A 413 -46.86 18.15 34.35
C GLU A 413 -46.45 19.53 33.79
N GLU A 414 -45.51 20.21 34.46
CA GLU A 414 -44.95 21.50 34.03
C GLU A 414 -44.14 21.38 32.72
N TYR A 415 -44.77 21.73 31.60
CA TYR A 415 -44.05 21.95 30.35
C TYR A 415 -43.36 23.33 30.37
N ASN A 416 -42.03 23.31 30.45
CA ASN A 416 -41.18 24.51 30.44
C ASN A 416 -41.49 25.43 29.24
N VAL A 417 -41.83 26.69 29.55
CA VAL A 417 -41.93 27.77 28.57
C VAL A 417 -40.52 28.09 28.05
N ALA A 418 -40.32 28.08 26.73
CA ALA A 418 -39.06 28.47 26.13
C ALA A 418 -38.86 30.00 26.21
N GLU A 419 -37.78 30.46 26.86
CA GLU A 419 -37.39 31.88 26.84
C GLU A 419 -36.85 32.30 25.47
N GLU A 420 -37.20 33.52 25.04
CA GLU A 420 -36.57 34.18 23.89
C GLU A 420 -35.08 34.48 24.14
N ALA A 421 -34.25 34.18 23.14
CA ALA A 421 -32.82 34.47 23.20
C ALA A 421 -32.56 35.99 23.09
N LYS A 422 -32.08 36.60 24.18
CA LYS A 422 -31.61 37.99 24.19
C LYS A 422 -30.19 38.08 23.62
N GLU A 423 -30.00 38.91 22.59
CA GLU A 423 -28.67 39.29 22.12
C GLU A 423 -27.91 40.05 23.22
N THR A 424 -26.70 39.61 23.55
CA THR A 424 -25.86 40.26 24.56
C THR A 424 -24.76 41.10 23.91
N SER A 425 -24.97 42.41 23.85
CA SER A 425 -23.98 43.39 23.39
C SER A 425 -22.91 43.63 24.46
N ASN A 426 -21.83 42.84 24.45
CA ASN A 426 -20.68 43.11 25.31
C ASN A 426 -19.68 44.07 24.66
N MET A 427 -19.81 45.36 24.98
CA MET A 427 -18.71 46.31 24.87
C MET A 427 -17.75 46.13 26.04
N VAL A 428 -16.46 45.90 25.76
CA VAL A 428 -15.38 46.19 26.71
C VAL A 428 -14.25 46.90 25.96
N ASN A 429 -13.88 48.07 26.48
CA ASN A 429 -12.79 48.88 25.94
C ASN A 429 -11.43 48.17 26.09
N SER A 430 -10.60 48.23 25.05
CA SER A 430 -9.14 48.24 25.19
C SER A 430 -8.59 49.50 24.51
N SER A 431 -7.87 50.30 25.29
CA SER A 431 -7.18 51.54 24.87
C SER A 431 -6.12 51.31 23.78
N GLY A 432 -5.73 52.37 23.07
CA GLY A 432 -4.71 52.37 22.01
C GLY A 432 -3.30 51.97 22.45
N GLU A 433 -2.28 51.93 21.58
CA GLU A 433 -2.16 52.49 20.21
C GLU A 433 -1.47 51.46 19.26
N SER A 434 -1.06 51.72 18.00
CA SER A 434 -0.97 52.95 17.17
C SER A 434 -1.03 52.61 15.66
N GLN A 435 -1.04 53.64 14.80
CA GLN A 435 -0.85 53.59 13.33
C GLN A 435 0.56 54.12 12.95
N PRO A 436 1.09 53.97 11.71
CA PRO A 436 0.36 53.99 10.43
C PRO A 436 0.79 53.00 9.30
N LEU A 437 -0.02 53.00 8.24
CA LEU A 437 0.31 52.48 6.90
C LEU A 437 1.31 53.42 6.17
N ILE A 438 1.98 52.93 5.11
CA ILE A 438 1.95 53.53 3.74
C ILE A 438 2.72 52.67 2.70
N SER A 439 2.19 52.68 1.46
CA SER A 439 2.73 52.28 0.14
C SER A 439 3.50 50.95 -0.05
N MET A 440 2.99 50.16 -1.01
CA MET A 440 3.86 49.55 -2.04
C MET A 440 3.76 50.42 -3.29
N ASP A 441 4.91 50.86 -3.80
CA ASP A 441 5.16 51.00 -5.24
C ASP A 441 5.58 49.61 -5.80
#